data_AF-A0A960B807-F1
#
_entry.id   AF-A0A960B807-F1
#
_cell.length_a   1.000
_cell.length_b   1.000
_cell.length_c   1.000
_cell.angle_alpha   90.00
_cell.angle_beta   90.00
_cell.angle_gamma   90.00
#
_symmetry.space_group_name_H-M   'P 1'
#
loop_
_entity.id
_entity.type
_entity.pdbx_description
1 polymer ?
#
loop_
_entity_poly.entity_id
_entity_poly.type
_entity_poly.pdbx_seq_one_letter_code
_entity_poly.pdbx_strand_id
1 'polypeptide(L)'
;DRRFTLAAGLLELADREFSEIRDRLRSHLAEQENDGELAEDPRITAPELAAFLAGQYADADWSRTDHYVWISGLLLELGITSLSELAEVIRRIDSGALEAKLGYRQRTGAVRRLDDVLLAAYGERYVQLRGNAHRTALLTERLSKMTAAST
;
A
#
# COMPACT_ATOMS: atom_id res chain seq x y z
N ASP A 1 31.75 -0.09 24.73
CA ASP A 1 31.00 1.19 24.63
C ASP A 1 31.31 2.12 23.47
N ARG A 2 32.52 2.61 23.19
CA ARG A 2 32.72 3.60 22.09
C ARG A 2 32.33 3.14 20.67
N ARG A 3 32.38 1.84 20.38
CA ARG A 3 31.99 1.28 19.07
C ARG A 3 30.47 1.27 18.83
N PHE A 4 29.66 1.18 19.88
CA PHE A 4 28.19 1.19 19.76
C PHE A 4 27.65 2.60 19.49
N THR A 5 28.25 3.65 20.08
CA THR A 5 27.88 5.05 19.82
C THR A 5 28.23 5.49 18.39
N LEU A 6 29.36 5.03 17.85
CA LEU A 6 29.75 5.31 16.46
C LEU A 6 28.82 4.65 15.44
N ALA A 7 28.38 3.42 15.71
CA ALA A 7 27.42 2.72 14.85
C ALA A 7 26.02 3.39 14.88
N ALA A 8 25.57 3.86 16.04
CA ALA A 8 24.32 4.62 16.17
C ALA A 8 24.36 5.93 15.37
N GLY A 9 25.47 6.68 15.44
CA GLY A 9 25.62 7.93 14.68
C GLY A 9 25.64 7.73 13.16
N LEU A 10 26.15 6.59 12.66
CA LEU A 10 26.12 6.25 11.23
C LEU A 10 24.72 5.83 10.75
N LEU A 11 23.94 5.17 11.61
CA LEU A 11 22.54 4.81 11.31
C LEU A 11 21.64 6.05 11.27
N GLU A 12 21.80 6.98 12.22
CA GLU A 12 21.03 8.23 12.24
C GLU A 12 21.37 9.14 11.06
N LEU A 13 22.63 9.14 10.60
CA LEU A 13 23.03 9.86 9.39
C LEU A 13 22.42 9.21 8.15
N ALA A 14 22.46 7.88 8.03
CA ALA A 14 21.83 7.17 6.93
C ALA A 14 20.32 7.45 6.87
N ASP A 15 19.62 7.40 8.01
CA ASP A 15 18.17 7.65 8.07
C ASP A 15 17.82 9.08 7.61
N ARG A 16 18.68 10.07 7.92
CA ARG A 16 18.52 11.44 7.44
C ARG A 16 18.74 11.57 5.93
N GLU A 17 19.82 11.00 5.40
CA GLU A 17 20.11 11.02 3.96
C GLU A 17 19.02 10.30 3.16
N PHE A 18 18.51 9.17 3.67
CA PHE A 18 17.37 8.48 3.06
C PHE A 18 16.07 9.29 3.16
N SER A 19 15.87 10.04 4.24
CA SER A 19 14.73 10.96 4.38
C SER A 19 14.79 12.11 3.38
N GLU A 20 15.96 12.69 3.15
CA GLU A 20 16.15 13.78 2.19
C GLU A 20 16.02 13.32 0.73
N ILE A 21 16.52 12.11 0.42
CA ILE A 21 16.29 11.46 -0.88
C ILE A 21 14.79 11.23 -1.10
N ARG A 22 14.07 10.79 -0.06
CA ARG A 22 12.62 10.59 -0.08
C ARG A 22 11.86 11.89 -0.31
N ASP A 23 12.25 12.98 0.34
CA ASP A 23 11.60 14.28 0.17
C ASP A 23 11.84 14.87 -1.23
N ARG A 24 13.06 14.71 -1.78
CA ARG A 24 13.37 15.09 -3.17
C ARG A 24 12.64 14.23 -4.20
N LEU A 25 12.50 12.94 -3.96
CA LEU A 25 11.73 12.09 -4.86
C LEU A 25 10.25 12.48 -4.84
N ARG A 26 9.71 12.81 -3.66
CA ARG A 26 8.34 13.30 -3.50
C ARG A 26 8.11 14.64 -4.21
N SER A 27 9.07 15.56 -4.13
CA SER A 27 8.97 16.85 -4.85
C SER A 27 9.03 16.65 -6.36
N HIS A 28 9.92 15.78 -6.85
CA HIS A 28 10.04 15.51 -8.29
C HIS A 28 8.77 14.84 -8.84
N LEU A 29 8.17 13.92 -8.10
CA LEU A 29 6.90 13.29 -8.50
C LEU A 29 5.73 14.28 -8.50
N ALA A 30 5.69 15.22 -7.55
CA ALA A 30 4.69 16.30 -7.53
C ALA A 30 4.90 17.32 -8.68
N GLU A 31 6.15 17.54 -9.11
CA GLU A 31 6.47 18.39 -10.26
C GLU A 31 6.03 17.75 -11.60
N GLN A 32 6.03 16.41 -11.70
CA GLN A 32 5.53 15.70 -12.89
C GLN A 32 4.00 15.70 -13.02
N GLU A 33 3.25 16.01 -11.95
CA GLU A 33 1.78 16.12 -11.98
C GLU A 33 1.29 17.43 -12.64
N ASN A 34 2.19 18.37 -12.94
CA ASN A 34 1.84 19.70 -13.47
C ASN A 34 1.77 19.76 -15.02
N ASP A 35 2.06 18.66 -15.72
CA ASP A 35 1.90 18.53 -17.18
C ASP A 35 0.46 18.07 -17.52
N GLY A 36 -0.48 19.03 -17.48
CA GLY A 36 -1.67 19.22 -18.34
C GLY A 36 -2.65 18.09 -18.75
N GLU A 37 -2.36 16.79 -18.63
CA GLU A 37 -3.19 15.68 -19.15
C GLU A 37 -3.95 14.88 -18.07
N LEU A 38 -3.71 15.13 -16.78
CA LEU A 38 -4.31 14.37 -15.67
C LEU A 38 -5.75 14.75 -15.31
N ALA A 39 -6.32 15.82 -15.89
CA ALA A 39 -7.61 16.35 -15.46
C ALA A 39 -8.85 15.49 -15.82
N GLU A 40 -8.70 14.44 -16.64
CA GLU A 40 -9.83 13.59 -17.07
C GLU A 40 -9.85 12.18 -16.45
N ASP A 41 -8.78 11.74 -15.81
CA ASP A 41 -8.71 10.39 -15.24
C ASP A 41 -9.14 10.42 -13.76
N PRO A 42 -10.31 9.84 -13.39
CA PRO A 42 -10.83 9.89 -12.02
C PRO A 42 -10.06 8.97 -11.05
N ARG A 43 -8.94 8.37 -11.48
CA ARG A 43 -8.10 7.52 -10.64
C ARG A 43 -7.35 8.33 -9.61
N ILE A 44 -7.31 7.80 -8.38
CA ILE A 44 -6.32 8.22 -7.38
C ILE A 44 -4.93 7.98 -7.97
N THR A 45 -4.09 9.02 -8.06
CA THR A 45 -2.78 8.87 -8.70
C THR A 45 -1.85 7.99 -7.85
N ALA A 46 -0.82 7.41 -8.47
CA ALA A 46 0.17 6.62 -7.74
C ALA A 46 0.91 7.44 -6.66
N PRO A 47 1.35 8.68 -6.91
CA PRO A 47 1.91 9.56 -5.88
C PRO A 47 0.93 9.89 -4.75
N GLU A 48 -0.32 10.24 -5.07
CA GLU A 48 -1.38 10.49 -4.07
C GLU A 48 -1.61 9.28 -3.18
N LEU A 49 -1.73 8.10 -3.78
CA LEU A 49 -1.92 6.85 -3.06
C LEU A 49 -0.71 6.52 -2.18
N ALA A 50 0.51 6.70 -2.67
CA ALA A 50 1.72 6.48 -1.89
C ALA A 50 1.79 7.41 -0.68
N ALA A 51 1.49 8.71 -0.87
CA ALA A 51 1.46 9.70 0.21
C ALA A 51 0.39 9.35 1.26
N PHE A 52 -0.80 8.95 0.83
CA PHE A 52 -1.88 8.51 1.71
C PHE A 52 -1.49 7.27 2.52
N LEU A 53 -0.95 6.24 1.86
CA LEU A 53 -0.57 4.99 2.52
C LEU A 53 0.63 5.15 3.45
N ALA A 54 1.54 6.08 3.19
CA ALA A 54 2.62 6.42 4.12
C ALA A 54 2.09 6.99 5.45
N GLY A 55 0.98 7.73 5.42
CA GLY A 55 0.30 8.20 6.64
C GLY A 55 -0.50 7.09 7.33
N GLN A 56 -1.10 6.18 6.56
CA GLN A 56 -1.92 5.08 7.08
C GLN A 56 -1.09 3.94 7.70
N TYR A 57 0.07 3.65 7.12
CA TYR A 57 0.95 2.53 7.50
C TYR A 57 2.37 3.04 7.79
N ALA A 58 2.53 3.79 8.88
CA ALA A 58 3.79 4.44 9.24
C ALA A 58 4.98 3.47 9.43
N ASP A 59 4.71 2.20 9.73
CA ASP A 59 5.71 1.15 9.92
C ASP A 59 5.94 0.30 8.66
N ALA A 60 5.17 0.49 7.59
CA ALA A 60 5.26 -0.36 6.39
C ALA A 60 6.48 -0.02 5.53
N ASP A 61 7.06 -1.06 4.93
CA ASP A 61 8.09 -0.89 3.92
C ASP A 61 7.50 -0.30 2.63
N TRP A 62 8.36 0.40 1.89
CA TRP A 62 7.97 1.04 0.64
C TRP A 62 7.71 -0.01 -0.44
N SER A 63 6.65 0.20 -1.21
CA SER A 63 6.39 -0.57 -2.42
C SER A 63 7.01 0.10 -3.63
N ARG A 64 7.27 -0.66 -4.70
CA ARG A 64 7.73 -0.10 -5.98
C ARG A 64 6.64 0.77 -6.60
N THR A 65 7.02 1.82 -7.33
CA THR A 65 6.09 2.75 -7.99
C THR A 65 5.06 2.03 -8.86
N ASP A 66 5.49 1.02 -9.64
CA ASP A 66 4.60 0.22 -10.50
C ASP A 66 3.47 -0.46 -9.73
N HIS A 67 3.68 -0.80 -8.46
CA HIS A 67 2.66 -1.42 -7.62
C HIS A 67 1.55 -0.44 -7.25
N TYR A 68 1.87 0.84 -7.06
CA TYR A 68 0.88 1.88 -6.79
C TYR A 68 0.04 2.18 -8.03
N VAL A 69 0.66 2.22 -9.21
CA VAL A 69 -0.07 2.36 -10.50
C VAL A 69 -1.03 1.19 -10.69
N TRP A 70 -0.56 -0.03 -10.45
CA TRP A 70 -1.38 -1.23 -10.59
C TRP A 70 -2.57 -1.24 -9.62
N ILE A 71 -2.34 -1.01 -8.32
CA ILE A 71 -3.43 -1.06 -7.33
C ILE A 71 -4.40 0.11 -7.48
N SER A 72 -3.94 1.28 -7.95
CA SER A 72 -4.82 2.40 -8.34
C SER A 72 -5.81 1.99 -9.43
N GLY A 73 -5.38 1.21 -10.43
CA GLY A 73 -6.28 0.63 -11.43
C GLY A 73 -7.35 -0.29 -10.83
N LEU A 74 -7.00 -1.07 -9.79
CA LEU A 74 -7.97 -1.91 -9.08
C LEU A 74 -8.97 -1.09 -8.25
N LEU A 75 -8.52 0.00 -7.63
CA LEU A 75 -9.39 0.92 -6.91
C LEU A 75 -10.46 1.51 -7.85
N LEU A 76 -10.05 1.95 -9.05
CA LEU A 76 -11.00 2.41 -10.06
C LEU A 76 -11.98 1.33 -10.47
N GLU A 77 -11.52 0.09 -10.70
CA GLU A 77 -12.40 -1.01 -11.09
C GLU A 77 -13.42 -1.37 -9.98
N LEU A 78 -13.07 -1.12 -8.72
CA LEU A 78 -13.99 -1.22 -7.59
C LEU A 78 -14.97 -0.03 -7.48
N GLY A 79 -14.71 1.05 -8.20
CA GLY A 79 -15.44 2.33 -8.14
C GLY A 79 -14.94 3.27 -7.05
N ILE A 80 -13.74 3.04 -6.50
CA ILE A 80 -13.10 3.91 -5.51
C ILE A 80 -12.27 4.93 -6.26
N THR A 81 -12.71 6.18 -6.24
CA THR A 81 -12.10 7.30 -7.00
C THR A 81 -11.56 8.41 -6.10
N SER A 82 -11.77 8.31 -4.78
CA SER A 82 -11.25 9.28 -3.82
C SER A 82 -10.55 8.65 -2.62
N LEU A 83 -9.60 9.39 -2.03
CA LEU A 83 -8.91 8.98 -0.81
C LEU A 83 -9.87 8.85 0.39
N SER A 84 -10.94 9.64 0.43
CA SER A 84 -11.96 9.55 1.48
C SER A 84 -12.73 8.22 1.43
N GLU A 85 -13.15 7.79 0.25
CA GLU A 85 -13.79 6.48 0.05
C GLU A 85 -12.84 5.33 0.41
N LEU A 86 -11.58 5.44 -0.02
CA LEU A 86 -10.55 4.47 0.33
C LEU A 86 -10.35 4.36 1.85
N ALA A 87 -10.30 5.50 2.54
CA ALA A 87 -10.13 5.56 3.98
C ALA A 87 -11.31 4.90 4.73
N GLU A 88 -12.54 5.05 4.23
CA GLU A 88 -13.72 4.36 4.77
C GLU A 88 -13.61 2.84 4.64
N VAL A 89 -13.09 2.34 3.51
CA VAL A 89 -12.86 0.90 3.33
C VAL A 89 -11.82 0.39 4.33
N ILE A 90 -10.69 1.08 4.44
CA ILE A 90 -9.59 0.67 5.33
C ILE A 90 -10.03 0.65 6.79
N ARG A 91 -10.79 1.66 7.25
CA ARG A 91 -11.26 1.75 8.64
C ARG A 91 -12.16 0.59 9.07
N ARG A 92 -12.85 -0.07 8.14
CA ARG A 92 -13.75 -1.20 8.44
C ARG A 92 -13.00 -2.51 8.71
N ILE A 93 -11.72 -2.58 8.36
CA ILE A 93 -10.91 -3.79 8.45
C ILE A 93 -9.88 -3.63 9.58
N ASP A 94 -9.94 -4.52 10.56
CA ASP A 94 -8.88 -4.65 11.56
C ASP A 94 -7.62 -5.23 10.89
N SER A 95 -6.73 -4.32 10.47
CA SER A 95 -5.49 -4.67 9.78
C SER A 95 -4.56 -5.51 10.67
N GLY A 96 -4.55 -5.28 11.99
CA GLY A 96 -3.71 -6.05 12.91
C GLY A 96 -4.19 -7.49 13.06
N ALA A 97 -5.50 -7.69 13.23
CA ALA A 97 -6.10 -9.02 13.26
C ALA A 97 -5.92 -9.76 11.92
N LEU A 98 -6.03 -9.04 10.80
CA LEU A 98 -5.83 -9.59 9.47
C LEU A 98 -4.37 -10.04 9.25
N GLU A 99 -3.40 -9.22 9.64
CA GLU A 99 -1.98 -9.56 9.56
C GLU A 99 -1.62 -10.78 10.42
N ALA A 100 -2.16 -10.82 11.66
CA ALA A 100 -1.99 -11.97 12.55
C ALA A 100 -2.58 -13.25 11.94
N LYS A 101 -3.79 -13.18 11.38
CA LYS A 101 -4.45 -14.32 10.73
C LYS A 101 -3.70 -14.82 9.49
N LEU A 102 -3.11 -13.90 8.72
CA LEU A 102 -2.30 -14.24 7.56
C LEU A 102 -0.92 -14.78 7.93
N GLY A 103 -0.50 -14.64 9.20
CA GLY A 103 0.70 -15.22 9.75
C GLY A 103 1.98 -14.49 9.32
N TYR A 104 1.90 -13.17 9.14
CA TYR A 104 3.06 -12.38 8.78
C TYR A 104 4.08 -12.33 9.93
N ARG A 105 5.34 -12.66 9.61
CA ARG A 105 6.48 -12.66 10.55
C ARG A 105 7.35 -11.40 10.42
N GLN A 106 7.21 -10.67 9.33
CA GLN A 106 7.98 -9.48 8.98
C GLN A 106 7.03 -8.37 8.54
N ARG A 107 7.52 -7.12 8.60
CA ARG A 107 6.76 -5.95 8.14
C ARG A 107 6.47 -6.11 6.65
N THR A 108 5.23 -5.85 6.28
CA THR A 108 4.76 -5.96 4.90
C THR A 108 4.69 -4.58 4.26
N GLY A 109 4.92 -4.52 2.95
CA GLY A 109 4.87 -3.26 2.23
C GLY A 109 3.45 -2.66 2.20
N ALA A 110 3.36 -1.35 2.11
CA ALA A 110 2.09 -0.61 2.19
C ALA A 110 1.04 -1.09 1.16
N VAL A 111 1.45 -1.33 -0.10
CA VAL A 111 0.55 -1.84 -1.15
C VAL A 111 0.07 -3.26 -0.82
N ARG A 112 0.90 -4.09 -0.17
CA ARG A 112 0.51 -5.44 0.21
C ARG A 112 -0.56 -5.43 1.31
N ARG A 113 -0.43 -4.53 2.29
CA ARG A 113 -1.45 -4.34 3.33
C ARG A 113 -2.76 -3.85 2.72
N LEU A 114 -2.69 -2.85 1.82
CA LEU A 114 -3.88 -2.39 1.10
C LEU A 114 -4.53 -3.52 0.29
N ASP A 115 -3.75 -4.31 -0.44
CA ASP A 115 -4.24 -5.45 -1.22
C ASP A 115 -5.00 -6.47 -0.35
N ASP A 116 -4.47 -6.76 0.84
CA ASP A 116 -5.12 -7.66 1.81
C ASP A 116 -6.41 -7.06 2.38
N VAL A 117 -6.42 -5.76 2.68
CA VAL A 117 -7.61 -5.03 3.14
C VAL A 117 -8.71 -5.04 2.07
N LEU A 118 -8.37 -4.77 0.81
CA LEU A 118 -9.33 -4.81 -0.30
C LEU A 118 -9.87 -6.23 -0.52
N LEU A 119 -9.01 -7.25 -0.45
CA LEU A 119 -9.44 -8.64 -0.53
C LEU A 119 -10.38 -9.02 0.62
N ALA A 120 -10.08 -8.59 1.84
CA ALA A 120 -10.95 -8.83 3.01
C ALA A 120 -12.29 -8.09 2.90
N ALA A 121 -12.28 -6.84 2.40
CA ALA A 121 -13.49 -6.02 2.31
C ALA A 121 -14.44 -6.44 1.17
N TYR A 122 -13.90 -6.87 0.03
CA TYR A 122 -14.68 -7.14 -1.18
C TYR A 122 -14.75 -8.63 -1.56
N GLY A 123 -13.96 -9.50 -0.91
CA GLY A 123 -14.03 -10.95 -1.07
C GLY A 123 -13.94 -11.39 -2.54
N GLU A 124 -14.86 -12.25 -2.96
CA GLU A 124 -14.91 -12.79 -4.32
C GLU A 124 -15.02 -11.70 -5.41
N ARG A 125 -15.68 -10.56 -5.12
CA ARG A 125 -15.74 -9.44 -6.07
C ARG A 125 -14.35 -8.90 -6.37
N TYR A 126 -13.46 -8.85 -5.39
CA TYR A 126 -12.08 -8.43 -5.61
C TYR A 126 -11.31 -9.46 -6.45
N VAL A 127 -11.53 -10.74 -6.19
CA VAL A 127 -10.90 -11.84 -6.93
C VAL A 127 -11.26 -11.81 -8.42
N GLN A 128 -12.48 -11.40 -8.74
CA GLN A 128 -13.04 -11.38 -10.10
C GLN A 128 -12.75 -10.10 -10.90
N LEU A 129 -12.07 -9.10 -10.32
CA LEU A 129 -11.65 -7.91 -11.06
C LEU A 129 -10.79 -8.29 -12.27
N ARG A 130 -10.96 -7.60 -13.40
CA ARG A 130 -10.17 -7.85 -14.62
C ARG A 130 -8.68 -7.65 -14.35
N GLY A 131 -8.32 -6.64 -13.55
CA GLY A 131 -6.93 -6.42 -13.14
C GLY A 131 -6.33 -7.55 -12.30
N ASN A 132 -7.15 -8.46 -11.75
CA ASN A 132 -6.75 -9.62 -10.96
C ASN A 132 -6.80 -10.95 -11.73
N ALA A 133 -7.21 -10.96 -13.01
CA ALA A 133 -7.40 -12.20 -13.79
C ALA A 133 -6.17 -13.12 -13.81
N HIS A 134 -4.97 -12.56 -13.78
CA HIS A 134 -3.71 -13.32 -13.79
C HIS A 134 -3.37 -13.97 -12.43
N ARG A 135 -4.08 -13.60 -11.35
CA ARG A 135 -3.80 -14.05 -9.97
C ARG A 135 -5.03 -14.53 -9.21
N THR A 136 -6.12 -14.83 -9.91
CA THR A 136 -7.38 -15.35 -9.34
C THR A 136 -7.16 -16.55 -8.40
N ALA A 137 -6.34 -17.53 -8.80
CA ALA A 137 -6.08 -18.73 -7.99
C ALA A 137 -5.40 -18.36 -6.65
N LEU A 138 -4.36 -17.53 -6.70
CA LEU A 138 -3.63 -17.07 -5.51
C LEU A 138 -4.54 -16.27 -4.57
N LEU A 139 -5.41 -15.42 -5.12
CA LEU A 139 -6.35 -14.65 -4.31
C LEU A 139 -7.45 -15.50 -3.69
N THR A 140 -7.90 -16.54 -4.39
CA THR A 140 -8.93 -17.47 -3.87
C THR A 140 -8.37 -18.26 -2.68
N GLU A 141 -7.16 -18.79 -2.80
CA GLU A 141 -6.47 -19.48 -1.70
C GLU A 141 -6.27 -18.52 -0.52
N ARG A 142 -5.85 -17.30 -0.82
CA ARG A 142 -5.62 -16.28 0.19
C ARG A 142 -6.90 -15.86 0.92
N LEU A 143 -7.99 -15.66 0.19
CA LEU A 143 -9.30 -15.35 0.76
C LEU A 143 -9.78 -16.50 1.65
N SER A 144 -9.60 -17.74 1.20
CA SER A 144 -9.93 -18.94 1.98
C SER A 144 -9.18 -18.95 3.32
N LYS A 145 -7.90 -18.56 3.33
CA LYS A 145 -7.12 -18.41 4.57
C LYS A 145 -7.66 -17.28 5.46
N MET A 146 -8.09 -16.17 4.89
CA MET A 146 -8.66 -15.04 5.63
C MET A 146 -10.02 -15.38 6.25
N THR A 147 -10.81 -16.27 5.64
CA THR A 147 -12.17 -16.62 6.11
C THR A 147 -12.21 -17.90 6.94
N ALA A 148 -11.19 -18.77 6.85
CA ALA A 148 -11.09 -19.97 7.68
C ALA A 148 -11.24 -19.64 9.18
N ALA A 149 -12.05 -20.42 9.90
CA ALA A 149 -12.21 -20.23 11.34
C ALA A 149 -10.88 -20.50 12.04
N SER A 150 -10.45 -19.61 12.93
CA SER A 150 -9.31 -19.86 13.81
C SER A 150 -9.71 -21.00 14.74
N THR A 151 -9.15 -22.20 14.50
CA THR A 151 -9.35 -23.38 15.37
C THR A 151 -8.43 -23.29 16.58
#